data_AF-A0A507C7L7-F1
#
_entry.id   AF-A0A507C7L7-F1
#
_cell.length_a   1.000
_cell.length_b   1.000
_cell.length_c   1.000
_cell.angle_alpha   90.00
_cell.angle_beta   90.00
_cell.angle_gamma   90.00
#
_symmetry.space_group_name_H-M   'P 1'
#
loop_
_entity.id
_entity.type
_entity.pdbx_description
1 polymer ?
#
loop_
_entity_poly.entity_id
_entity_poly.type
_entity_poly.pdbx_seq_one_letter_code
_entity_poly.pdbx_strand_id
1 'polypeptide(L)'
;MGDDSETTVEFDDDVIATMNVDTSMDDLRAAMAQLDRKKGEIERRRDFEQQNEDRRREMIERQSSMADPKQRDMYKKQLDLMKMVARNSEMRVRTDTQNLNQSIYRLQKLTQQKQDTESRNLADKLDKMGANFKQLGFNPDDPLLAAVQARMADKNKAIKSFDVMLSYNWNHQSTVIKIMEALAARGFTMAGDVYAKMAEAVLGARVVIPCLTAAYEASPNCKRELAFAADQVRTGKKIIPVRLEDGPFTWSALITAGLLYTYIGPDQLSTDAKWNEVMDSLAKEVGRAIDKTPTLASPVETTPGVAPSGSEAPITAASAVTGVATPPTTPKLPEFKTLPRTPPSGTITPPIPSSNSGSADVVELQSKVDVLEQRVHHMEEPQNEHIEESIKKHGRRLDYDERKRKREARAVRDRSDKAQNLHGLKAKIFNRKRFVEKIQMKKTIKMHEERNNKNKAAEQPLQEGAIPTFLLDREQQQRSKVLSNMIKQKRKEKAGKWAVPLPKVRAVDEAETFRVVKSGKSKTKQWKRMITKATFVGEGFTRKPPKYERFIRPMGLRYKKAHVTHPELKTTFQLPILGVKKNPQSPLYTQLGVITKGTVIEVNVSELGLVTQSGKVVWGKYAQVTNNPEK
;
A
#
# COMPACT_ATOMS: atom_id res chain seq x y z
N MET A 1 -38.49 29.69 -43.53
CA MET A 1 -39.74 29.01 -43.14
C MET A 1 -39.43 27.54 -43.01
N GLY A 2 -39.60 27.00 -41.80
CA GLY A 2 -39.21 25.65 -41.36
C GLY A 2 -37.86 25.68 -40.64
N ASP A 3 -37.71 25.36 -39.36
CA ASP A 3 -38.67 24.92 -38.34
C ASP A 3 -37.99 25.18 -36.97
N ASP A 4 -38.12 26.41 -36.45
CA ASP A 4 -37.58 26.79 -35.13
C ASP A 4 -38.61 26.44 -34.07
N SER A 5 -38.73 25.15 -33.75
CA SER A 5 -39.34 24.70 -32.51
C SER A 5 -38.31 23.94 -31.68
N GLU A 6 -37.23 24.63 -31.30
CA GLU A 6 -36.51 24.26 -30.08
C GLU A 6 -37.46 24.55 -28.92
N THR A 7 -38.00 23.49 -28.32
CA THR A 7 -38.64 23.52 -27.01
C THR A 7 -37.61 24.04 -26.00
N THR A 8 -37.55 25.36 -25.85
CA THR A 8 -36.99 25.99 -24.68
C THR A 8 -37.84 25.53 -23.50
N VAL A 9 -37.36 24.53 -22.78
CA VAL A 9 -37.84 24.25 -21.43
C VAL A 9 -37.53 25.52 -20.65
N GLU A 10 -38.54 26.36 -20.48
CA GLU A 10 -38.43 27.59 -19.71
C GLU A 10 -37.88 27.23 -18.34
N PHE A 11 -36.80 27.92 -18.01
CA PHE A 11 -36.08 27.74 -16.77
C PHE A 11 -36.84 28.53 -15.71
N ASP A 12 -37.56 27.86 -14.82
CA ASP A 12 -38.21 28.52 -13.71
C ASP A 12 -37.17 28.93 -12.65
N ASP A 13 -36.37 29.97 -12.93
CA ASP A 13 -35.53 30.63 -11.91
C ASP A 13 -36.42 31.07 -10.71
N ASP A 14 -37.72 31.28 -10.95
CA ASP A 14 -38.75 31.54 -9.95
C ASP A 14 -39.02 30.37 -9.00
N VAL A 15 -38.84 29.12 -9.45
CA VAL A 15 -39.00 27.92 -8.59
C VAL A 15 -37.85 27.82 -7.60
N ILE A 16 -36.61 28.09 -8.01
CA ILE A 16 -35.45 28.13 -7.09
C ILE A 16 -35.58 29.35 -6.14
N ALA A 17 -36.15 30.46 -6.63
CA ALA A 17 -36.40 31.65 -5.82
C ALA A 17 -37.49 31.46 -4.75
N THR A 18 -38.36 30.46 -4.88
CA THR A 18 -39.43 30.14 -3.91
C THR A 18 -39.05 29.02 -2.93
N MET A 19 -37.94 28.30 -3.17
CA MET A 19 -37.43 27.27 -2.27
C MET A 19 -37.00 27.83 -0.90
N ASN A 20 -37.32 27.06 0.15
CA ASN A 20 -37.09 27.36 1.56
C ASN A 20 -36.53 26.14 2.31
N VAL A 21 -36.34 26.26 3.64
CA VAL A 21 -35.74 25.21 4.48
C VAL A 21 -36.60 23.93 4.54
N ASP A 22 -37.90 24.03 4.29
CA ASP A 22 -38.85 22.92 4.34
C ASP A 22 -38.90 22.09 3.03
N THR A 23 -38.29 22.60 1.96
CA THR A 23 -38.24 21.93 0.64
C THR A 23 -37.51 20.59 0.73
N SER A 24 -38.02 19.52 0.07
CA SER A 24 -37.45 18.16 0.15
C SER A 24 -35.97 18.10 -0.26
N MET A 25 -35.20 17.17 0.34
CA MET A 25 -33.79 16.99 -0.04
C MET A 25 -33.65 16.45 -1.48
N ASP A 26 -34.64 15.69 -1.96
CA ASP A 26 -34.64 15.22 -3.34
C ASP A 26 -34.98 16.34 -4.33
N ASP A 27 -35.84 17.29 -3.95
CA ASP A 27 -36.15 18.48 -4.75
C ASP A 27 -34.96 19.44 -4.83
N LEU A 28 -34.23 19.64 -3.72
CA LEU A 28 -32.98 20.41 -3.71
C LEU A 28 -31.89 19.77 -4.58
N ARG A 29 -31.81 18.43 -4.61
CA ARG A 29 -30.89 17.69 -5.51
C ARG A 29 -31.31 17.79 -6.97
N ALA A 30 -32.60 17.73 -7.25
CA ALA A 30 -33.14 17.91 -8.60
C ALA A 30 -32.85 19.32 -9.13
N ALA A 31 -33.03 20.35 -8.29
CA ALA A 31 -32.69 21.73 -8.63
C ALA A 31 -31.19 21.94 -8.87
N MET A 32 -30.32 21.28 -8.08
CA MET A 32 -28.87 21.32 -8.30
C MET A 32 -28.49 20.70 -9.66
N ALA A 33 -29.12 19.58 -10.03
CA ALA A 33 -28.91 18.93 -11.32
C ALA A 33 -29.41 19.79 -12.51
N GLN A 34 -30.46 20.60 -12.32
CA GLN A 34 -30.92 21.56 -13.31
C GLN A 34 -29.93 22.72 -13.50
N LEU A 35 -29.35 23.24 -12.42
CA LEU A 35 -28.29 24.27 -12.51
C LEU A 35 -27.02 23.74 -13.19
N ASP A 36 -26.66 22.47 -12.98
CA ASP A 36 -25.52 21.85 -13.69
C ASP A 36 -25.76 21.74 -15.20
N ARG A 37 -27.00 21.46 -15.64
CA ARG A 37 -27.37 21.50 -17.06
C ARG A 37 -27.26 22.90 -17.65
N LYS A 38 -27.78 23.92 -16.93
CA LYS A 38 -27.70 25.34 -17.33
C LYS A 38 -26.26 25.83 -17.39
N LYS A 39 -25.41 25.40 -16.46
CA LYS A 39 -23.98 25.67 -16.50
C LYS A 39 -23.34 25.14 -17.79
N GLY A 40 -23.67 23.91 -18.19
CA GLY A 40 -23.21 23.32 -19.45
C GLY A 40 -23.74 24.04 -20.70
N GLU A 41 -24.94 24.65 -20.65
CA GLU A 41 -25.46 25.48 -21.74
C GLU A 41 -24.73 26.83 -21.84
N ILE A 42 -24.47 27.48 -20.71
CA ILE A 42 -23.71 28.75 -20.66
C ILE A 42 -22.26 28.53 -21.13
N GLU A 43 -21.65 27.39 -20.77
CA GLU A 43 -20.32 27.01 -21.27
C GLU A 43 -20.32 26.80 -22.78
N ARG A 44 -21.31 26.07 -23.34
CA ARG A 44 -21.45 25.92 -24.80
C ARG A 44 -21.67 27.25 -25.53
N ARG A 45 -22.43 28.18 -24.95
CA ARG A 45 -22.62 29.53 -25.50
C ARG A 45 -21.32 30.34 -25.46
N ARG A 46 -20.53 30.23 -24.39
CA ARG A 46 -19.21 30.88 -24.28
C ARG A 46 -18.23 30.35 -25.32
N ASP A 47 -18.20 29.04 -25.55
CA ASP A 47 -17.36 28.43 -26.57
C ASP A 47 -17.76 28.90 -27.99
N PHE A 48 -19.06 29.05 -28.24
CA PHE A 48 -19.58 29.61 -29.49
C PHE A 48 -19.20 31.10 -29.68
N GLU A 49 -19.23 31.89 -28.61
CA GLU A 49 -18.76 33.29 -28.64
C GLU A 49 -17.25 33.37 -28.92
N GLN A 50 -16.45 32.47 -28.33
CA GLN A 50 -15.03 32.41 -28.57
C GLN A 50 -14.70 32.06 -30.03
N GLN A 51 -15.42 31.09 -30.63
CA GLN A 51 -15.30 30.78 -32.05
C GLN A 51 -15.69 31.97 -32.95
N ASN A 52 -16.71 32.74 -32.55
CA ASN A 52 -17.10 33.95 -33.27
C ASN A 52 -16.08 35.09 -33.12
N GLU A 53 -15.39 35.17 -31.98
CA GLU A 53 -14.29 36.12 -31.77
C GLU A 53 -13.10 35.79 -32.67
N ASP A 54 -12.75 34.52 -32.80
CA ASP A 54 -11.68 34.07 -33.70
C ASP A 54 -12.03 34.36 -35.18
N ARG A 55 -13.28 34.11 -35.61
CA ARG A 55 -13.76 34.52 -36.95
C ARG A 55 -13.69 36.03 -37.18
N ARG A 56 -13.91 36.85 -36.15
CA ARG A 56 -13.74 38.30 -36.26
C ARG A 56 -12.28 38.71 -36.40
N ARG A 57 -11.36 38.03 -35.69
CA ARG A 57 -9.91 38.27 -35.82
C ARG A 57 -9.44 37.96 -37.24
N GLU A 58 -9.90 36.85 -37.82
CA GLU A 58 -9.63 36.51 -39.22
C GLU A 58 -10.20 37.56 -40.20
N MET A 59 -11.41 38.08 -39.94
CA MET A 59 -11.97 39.15 -40.77
C MET A 59 -11.23 40.48 -40.64
N ILE A 60 -10.70 40.82 -39.47
CA ILE A 60 -9.86 42.00 -39.25
C ILE A 60 -8.54 41.87 -40.02
N GLU A 61 -7.92 40.68 -39.97
CA GLU A 61 -6.70 40.38 -40.71
C GLU A 61 -6.94 40.47 -42.23
N ARG A 62 -8.02 39.87 -42.74
CA ARG A 62 -8.42 39.99 -44.15
C ARG A 62 -8.70 41.44 -44.56
N GLN A 63 -9.39 42.21 -43.72
CA GLN A 63 -9.64 43.64 -43.98
C GLN A 63 -8.33 44.43 -44.10
N SER A 64 -7.31 44.10 -43.31
CA SER A 64 -6.00 44.78 -43.34
C SER A 64 -5.18 44.44 -44.59
N SER A 65 -5.43 43.28 -45.21
CA SER A 65 -4.75 42.81 -46.43
C SER A 65 -5.39 43.29 -47.76
N MET A 66 -6.58 43.89 -47.72
CA MET A 66 -7.30 44.33 -48.92
C MET A 66 -6.76 45.65 -49.49
N ALA A 67 -6.44 45.65 -50.79
CA ALA A 67 -5.87 46.80 -51.50
C ALA A 67 -6.93 47.80 -52.04
N ASP A 68 -8.15 47.35 -52.35
CA ASP A 68 -9.22 48.20 -52.90
C ASP A 68 -9.98 48.97 -51.78
N PRO A 69 -9.99 50.32 -51.78
CA PRO A 69 -10.65 51.12 -50.75
C PRO A 69 -12.16 50.87 -50.61
N LYS A 70 -12.86 50.57 -51.71
CA LYS A 70 -14.33 50.36 -51.66
C LYS A 70 -14.70 49.04 -51.00
N GLN A 71 -13.95 47.98 -51.30
CA GLN A 71 -14.13 46.66 -50.67
C GLN A 71 -13.79 46.71 -49.18
N ARG A 72 -12.76 47.46 -48.80
CA ARG A 72 -12.36 47.65 -47.40
C ARG A 72 -13.42 48.36 -46.55
N ASP A 73 -14.16 49.33 -47.12
CA ASP A 73 -15.26 50.03 -46.43
C ASP A 73 -16.50 49.13 -46.27
N MET A 74 -16.82 48.31 -47.28
CA MET A 74 -17.89 47.31 -47.17
C MET A 74 -17.58 46.29 -46.05
N TYR A 75 -16.36 45.76 -46.02
CA TYR A 75 -15.90 44.82 -44.99
C TYR A 75 -15.90 45.44 -43.59
N LYS A 76 -15.59 46.74 -43.49
CA LYS A 76 -15.66 47.51 -42.24
C LYS A 76 -17.09 47.56 -41.68
N LYS A 77 -18.08 47.86 -42.54
CA LYS A 77 -19.50 47.90 -42.14
C LYS A 77 -19.98 46.52 -41.67
N GLN A 78 -19.57 45.46 -42.36
CA GLN A 78 -19.87 44.09 -41.97
C GLN A 78 -19.25 43.72 -40.61
N LEU A 79 -18.01 44.13 -40.37
CA LEU A 79 -17.33 43.92 -39.09
C LEU A 79 -17.99 44.70 -37.94
N ASP A 80 -18.41 45.94 -38.17
CA ASP A 80 -19.03 46.78 -37.14
C ASP A 80 -20.44 46.29 -36.76
N LEU A 81 -21.22 45.78 -37.72
CA LEU A 81 -22.48 45.08 -37.45
C LEU A 81 -22.24 43.84 -36.58
N MET A 82 -21.20 43.06 -36.90
CA MET A 82 -20.88 41.83 -36.17
C MET A 82 -20.36 42.10 -34.75
N LYS A 83 -19.66 43.22 -34.52
CA LYS A 83 -19.26 43.70 -33.18
C LYS A 83 -20.47 44.14 -32.34
N MET A 84 -21.49 44.73 -32.96
CA MET A 84 -22.71 45.11 -32.27
C MET A 84 -23.48 43.89 -31.76
N VAL A 85 -23.63 42.86 -32.60
CA VAL A 85 -24.30 41.60 -32.23
C VAL A 85 -23.55 40.88 -31.10
N ALA A 86 -22.21 40.91 -31.09
CA ALA A 86 -21.43 40.34 -29.98
C ALA A 86 -21.66 41.01 -28.65
N ARG A 87 -21.67 42.35 -28.64
CA ARG A 87 -21.83 43.08 -27.38
C ARG A 87 -23.14 42.71 -26.70
N ASN A 88 -24.20 42.46 -27.48
CA ASN A 88 -25.47 42.00 -26.94
C ASN A 88 -25.42 40.54 -26.45
N SER A 89 -24.70 39.65 -27.13
CA SER A 89 -24.57 38.25 -26.70
C SER A 89 -23.70 38.11 -25.46
N GLU A 90 -22.54 38.79 -25.41
CA GLU A 90 -21.62 38.75 -24.27
C GLU A 90 -22.29 39.30 -22.99
N MET A 91 -23.09 40.35 -23.13
CA MET A 91 -23.88 40.89 -22.03
C MET A 91 -24.88 39.87 -21.48
N ARG A 92 -25.55 39.10 -22.35
CA ARG A 92 -26.46 38.01 -21.93
C ARG A 92 -25.71 36.88 -21.22
N VAL A 93 -24.57 36.44 -21.75
CA VAL A 93 -23.74 35.40 -21.10
C VAL A 93 -23.27 35.85 -19.72
N ARG A 94 -22.91 37.14 -19.56
CA ARG A 94 -22.54 37.72 -18.26
C ARG A 94 -23.70 37.75 -17.28
N THR A 95 -24.89 38.19 -17.68
CA THR A 95 -26.08 38.20 -16.81
C THR A 95 -26.49 36.79 -16.41
N ASP A 96 -26.49 35.84 -17.35
CA ASP A 96 -26.85 34.44 -17.09
C ASP A 96 -25.88 33.78 -16.11
N THR A 97 -24.57 34.08 -16.23
CA THR A 97 -23.53 33.59 -15.31
C THR A 97 -23.71 34.16 -13.90
N GLN A 98 -24.09 35.44 -13.77
CA GLN A 98 -24.36 36.06 -12.47
C GLN A 98 -25.57 35.45 -11.78
N ASN A 99 -26.67 35.26 -12.51
CA ASN A 99 -27.90 34.64 -11.99
C ASN A 99 -27.64 33.19 -11.57
N LEU A 100 -26.90 32.41 -12.38
CA LEU A 100 -26.52 31.03 -12.05
C LEU A 100 -25.74 30.96 -10.73
N ASN A 101 -24.73 31.83 -10.56
CA ASN A 101 -23.91 31.84 -9.35
C ASN A 101 -24.73 32.20 -8.10
N GLN A 102 -25.69 33.12 -8.23
CA GLN A 102 -26.60 33.50 -7.16
C GLN A 102 -27.51 32.33 -6.75
N SER A 103 -28.06 31.59 -7.72
CA SER A 103 -28.90 30.41 -7.49
C SER A 103 -28.13 29.24 -6.87
N ILE A 104 -26.90 28.98 -7.31
CA ILE A 104 -26.02 27.95 -6.73
C ILE A 104 -25.73 28.25 -5.27
N TYR A 105 -25.35 29.50 -4.96
CA TYR A 105 -25.05 29.92 -3.60
C TYR A 105 -26.27 29.76 -2.68
N ARG A 106 -27.46 30.12 -3.17
CA ARG A 106 -28.72 29.97 -2.42
C ARG A 106 -29.04 28.50 -2.10
N LEU A 107 -28.96 27.60 -3.10
CA LEU A 107 -29.23 26.17 -2.89
C LEU A 107 -28.22 25.50 -1.96
N GLN A 108 -26.93 25.85 -2.06
CA GLN A 108 -25.92 25.35 -1.13
C GLN A 108 -26.21 25.76 0.31
N LYS A 109 -26.63 27.01 0.52
CA LYS A 109 -27.02 27.51 1.84
C LYS A 109 -28.24 26.79 2.41
N LEU A 110 -29.28 26.57 1.59
CA LEU A 110 -30.48 25.83 2.01
C LEU A 110 -30.18 24.36 2.32
N THR A 111 -29.34 23.72 1.51
CA THR A 111 -28.91 22.33 1.73
C THR A 111 -28.15 22.19 3.05
N GLN A 112 -27.25 23.13 3.36
CA GLN A 112 -26.52 23.14 4.63
C GLN A 112 -27.47 23.34 5.82
N GLN A 113 -28.39 24.30 5.73
CA GLN A 113 -29.38 24.55 6.78
C GLN A 113 -30.25 23.32 7.05
N LYS A 114 -30.66 22.61 5.99
CA LYS A 114 -31.46 21.40 6.12
C LYS A 114 -30.69 20.27 6.81
N GLN A 115 -29.44 20.03 6.42
CA GLN A 115 -28.57 19.05 7.09
C GLN A 115 -28.34 19.39 8.57
N ASP A 116 -28.21 20.68 8.91
CA ASP A 116 -28.08 21.14 10.30
C ASP A 116 -29.38 20.94 11.10
N THR A 117 -30.56 21.10 10.47
CA THR A 117 -31.85 20.80 11.13
C THR A 117 -32.10 19.31 11.31
N GLU A 118 -31.74 18.47 10.32
CA GLU A 118 -31.88 17.02 10.41
C GLU A 118 -30.94 16.44 11.46
N SER A 119 -29.71 16.96 11.57
CA SER A 119 -28.75 16.55 12.60
C SER A 119 -29.17 16.98 14.02
N ARG A 120 -29.76 18.17 14.18
CA ARG A 120 -30.36 18.59 15.47
C ARG A 120 -31.54 17.71 15.87
N ASN A 121 -32.47 17.44 14.94
CA ASN A 121 -33.61 16.57 15.18
C ASN A 121 -33.19 15.12 15.50
N LEU A 122 -32.09 14.65 14.91
CA LEU A 122 -31.50 13.35 15.20
C LEU A 122 -30.82 13.33 16.58
N ALA A 123 -30.12 14.41 16.95
CA ALA A 123 -29.55 14.58 18.29
C ALA A 123 -30.65 14.57 19.37
N ASP A 124 -31.75 15.30 19.16
CA ASP A 124 -32.89 15.33 20.10
C ASP A 124 -33.59 13.96 20.22
N LYS A 125 -33.64 13.18 19.14
CA LYS A 125 -34.14 11.79 19.17
C LYS A 125 -33.20 10.87 19.94
N LEU A 126 -31.89 11.01 19.77
CA LEU A 126 -30.88 10.23 20.48
C LEU A 126 -30.85 10.57 21.97
N ASP A 127 -31.05 11.83 22.33
CA ASP A 127 -31.08 12.28 23.74
C ASP A 127 -32.33 11.75 24.47
N LYS A 128 -33.49 11.76 23.79
CA LYS A 128 -34.72 11.09 24.28
C LYS A 128 -34.56 9.57 24.40
N MET A 129 -33.82 8.95 23.48
CA MET A 129 -33.53 7.52 23.54
C MET A 129 -32.55 7.20 24.69
N GLY A 130 -31.53 8.03 24.90
CA GLY A 130 -30.59 7.95 26.01
C GLY A 130 -31.26 8.11 27.38
N ALA A 131 -32.25 9.00 27.49
CA ALA A 131 -33.06 9.15 28.70
C ALA A 131 -33.83 7.87 29.06
N ASN A 132 -34.39 7.17 28.07
CA ASN A 132 -35.08 5.89 28.27
C ASN A 132 -34.12 4.75 28.65
N PHE A 133 -32.88 4.74 28.13
CA PHE A 133 -31.85 3.77 28.52
C PHE A 133 -31.32 3.99 29.95
N LYS A 134 -31.25 5.25 30.40
CA LYS A 134 -30.87 5.63 31.77
C LYS A 134 -31.90 5.17 32.80
N GLN A 135 -33.18 5.13 32.41
CA GLN A 135 -34.29 4.63 33.24
C GLN A 135 -34.26 3.10 33.45
N LEU A 136 -33.59 2.37 32.56
CA LEU A 136 -33.38 0.91 32.63
C LEU A 136 -32.04 0.52 33.30
N GLY A 137 -31.30 1.47 33.88
CA GLY A 137 -30.09 1.21 34.67
C GLY A 137 -28.81 0.95 33.87
N PHE A 138 -28.80 1.23 32.56
CA PHE A 138 -27.60 1.15 31.72
C PHE A 138 -26.86 2.50 31.66
N ASN A 139 -25.54 2.45 31.83
CA ASN A 139 -24.69 3.64 31.88
C ASN A 139 -24.42 4.16 30.45
N PRO A 140 -24.78 5.40 30.11
CA PRO A 140 -24.76 5.91 28.73
C PRO A 140 -23.35 6.17 28.16
N ASP A 141 -22.31 6.20 29.00
CA ASP A 141 -20.93 6.48 28.60
C ASP A 141 -20.07 5.22 28.37
N ASP A 142 -20.69 4.03 28.27
CA ASP A 142 -19.96 2.78 28.05
C ASP A 142 -19.55 2.62 26.55
N PRO A 143 -18.25 2.56 26.22
CA PRO A 143 -17.75 2.42 24.85
C PRO A 143 -18.28 1.18 24.11
N LEU A 144 -18.75 0.18 24.85
CA LEU A 144 -19.26 -1.07 24.30
C LEU A 144 -20.66 -0.91 23.70
N LEU A 145 -21.49 -0.03 24.26
CA LEU A 145 -22.84 0.23 23.76
C LEU A 145 -22.82 1.06 22.48
N ALA A 146 -21.92 2.04 22.37
CA ALA A 146 -21.68 2.81 21.15
C ALA A 146 -21.21 1.91 19.99
N ALA A 147 -20.36 0.92 20.28
CA ALA A 147 -19.90 -0.05 19.29
C ALA A 147 -21.02 -1.02 18.83
N VAL A 148 -21.95 -1.38 19.74
CA VAL A 148 -23.11 -2.22 19.43
C VAL A 148 -24.16 -1.46 18.61
N GLN A 149 -24.43 -0.21 18.96
CA GLN A 149 -25.37 0.66 18.23
C GLN A 149 -24.85 1.00 16.81
N ALA A 150 -23.55 1.27 16.65
CA ALA A 150 -22.92 1.43 15.34
C ALA A 150 -23.03 0.15 14.49
N ARG A 151 -22.82 -1.03 15.10
CA ARG A 151 -23.01 -2.34 14.44
C ARG A 151 -24.45 -2.61 14.02
N MET A 152 -25.43 -2.14 14.79
CA MET A 152 -26.85 -2.30 14.44
C MET A 152 -27.28 -1.34 13.32
N ALA A 153 -26.70 -0.13 13.26
CA ALA A 153 -26.95 0.84 12.19
C ALA A 153 -26.35 0.38 10.84
N ASP A 154 -25.17 -0.25 10.85
CA ASP A 154 -24.49 -0.76 9.64
C ASP A 154 -25.28 -1.88 8.92
N LYS A 155 -26.14 -2.60 9.63
CA LYS A 155 -27.01 -3.64 9.04
C LYS A 155 -28.10 -3.10 8.12
N ASN A 156 -28.40 -1.80 8.15
CA ASN A 156 -29.53 -1.21 7.42
C ASN A 156 -29.15 -0.53 6.09
N LYS A 157 -27.96 -0.79 5.52
CA LYS A 157 -27.61 -0.30 4.19
C LYS A 157 -28.35 -1.13 3.12
N ALA A 158 -29.37 -0.54 2.48
CA ALA A 158 -30.21 -1.21 1.50
C ALA A 158 -29.40 -1.81 0.33
N ILE A 159 -29.44 -3.13 0.17
CA ILE A 159 -28.85 -3.85 -0.97
C ILE A 159 -29.67 -3.50 -2.21
N LYS A 160 -29.00 -3.12 -3.32
CA LYS A 160 -29.69 -2.87 -4.60
C LYS A 160 -30.31 -4.18 -5.12
N SER A 161 -31.60 -4.17 -5.41
CA SER A 161 -32.32 -5.34 -5.92
C SER A 161 -32.19 -5.46 -7.45
N PHE A 162 -32.09 -6.70 -7.92
CA PHE A 162 -32.02 -7.06 -9.34
C PHE A 162 -32.97 -8.23 -9.62
N ASP A 163 -33.45 -8.34 -10.86
CA ASP A 163 -34.32 -9.46 -11.25
C ASP A 163 -33.51 -10.76 -11.39
N VAL A 164 -32.38 -10.70 -12.12
CA VAL A 164 -31.60 -11.89 -12.50
C VAL A 164 -30.10 -11.70 -12.27
N MET A 165 -29.46 -12.75 -11.73
CA MET A 165 -28.00 -12.91 -11.70
C MET A 165 -27.59 -14.10 -12.57
N LEU A 166 -26.64 -13.88 -13.48
CA LEU A 166 -26.01 -14.93 -14.28
C LEU A 166 -24.74 -15.40 -13.58
N SER A 167 -24.65 -16.69 -13.24
CA SER A 167 -23.41 -17.31 -12.77
C SER A 167 -22.80 -18.09 -13.92
N TYR A 168 -21.55 -17.79 -14.28
CA TYR A 168 -20.88 -18.40 -15.43
C TYR A 168 -19.36 -18.40 -15.27
N ASN A 169 -18.67 -19.20 -16.10
CA ASN A 169 -17.21 -19.16 -16.22
C ASN A 169 -16.82 -18.18 -17.35
N TRP A 170 -15.79 -17.35 -17.11
CA TRP A 170 -15.28 -16.33 -18.04
C TRP A 170 -15.01 -16.85 -19.47
N ASN A 171 -14.67 -18.13 -19.64
CA ASN A 171 -14.45 -18.71 -20.96
C ASN A 171 -15.68 -18.64 -21.89
N HIS A 172 -16.89 -18.56 -21.34
CA HIS A 172 -18.14 -18.46 -22.10
C HIS A 172 -18.77 -17.06 -22.02
N GLN A 173 -17.97 -16.04 -21.69
CA GLN A 173 -18.44 -14.67 -21.51
C GLN A 173 -19.18 -14.12 -22.74
N SER A 174 -18.71 -14.42 -23.96
CA SER A 174 -19.35 -13.95 -25.20
C SER A 174 -20.78 -14.48 -25.35
N THR A 175 -21.01 -15.76 -25.06
CA THR A 175 -22.34 -16.38 -25.08
C THR A 175 -23.24 -15.81 -23.98
N VAL A 176 -22.69 -15.61 -22.77
CA VAL A 176 -23.47 -15.12 -21.64
C VAL A 176 -23.84 -13.65 -21.77
N ILE A 177 -22.99 -12.82 -22.40
CA ILE A 177 -23.34 -11.44 -22.76
C ILE A 177 -24.53 -11.44 -23.73
N LYS A 178 -24.55 -12.33 -24.74
CA LYS A 178 -25.70 -12.45 -25.65
C LYS A 178 -26.99 -12.85 -24.90
N ILE A 179 -26.89 -13.78 -23.93
CA ILE A 179 -28.03 -14.17 -23.08
C ILE A 179 -28.50 -12.96 -22.25
N MET A 180 -27.57 -12.22 -21.66
CA MET A 180 -27.85 -11.03 -20.85
C MET A 180 -28.56 -9.95 -21.68
N GLU A 181 -28.05 -9.63 -22.87
CA GLU A 181 -28.65 -8.66 -23.79
C GLU A 181 -30.05 -9.08 -24.24
N ALA A 182 -30.24 -10.36 -24.55
CA ALA A 182 -31.54 -10.90 -24.96
C ALA A 182 -32.58 -10.95 -23.81
N LEU A 183 -32.16 -11.13 -22.55
CA LEU A 183 -33.03 -11.02 -21.37
C LEU A 183 -33.31 -9.56 -20.99
N ALA A 184 -32.33 -8.67 -21.14
CA ALA A 184 -32.49 -7.24 -20.92
C ALA A 184 -33.47 -6.63 -21.94
N ALA A 185 -33.38 -7.03 -23.22
CA ALA A 185 -34.32 -6.64 -24.27
C ALA A 185 -35.76 -7.09 -23.98
N ARG A 186 -35.94 -8.16 -23.18
CA ARG A 186 -37.25 -8.68 -22.75
C ARG A 186 -37.74 -8.10 -21.41
N GLY A 187 -37.01 -7.13 -20.85
CA GLY A 187 -37.44 -6.31 -19.71
C GLY A 187 -36.93 -6.76 -18.32
N PHE A 188 -35.90 -7.61 -18.24
CA PHE A 188 -35.30 -8.04 -16.96
C PHE A 188 -34.08 -7.19 -16.57
N THR A 189 -33.98 -6.85 -15.27
CA THR A 189 -32.83 -6.11 -14.73
C THR A 189 -31.71 -7.06 -14.27
N MET A 190 -30.49 -6.81 -14.72
CA MET A 190 -29.33 -7.71 -14.50
C MET A 190 -28.34 -7.09 -13.50
N ALA A 191 -27.70 -7.95 -12.68
CA ALA A 191 -26.61 -7.53 -11.80
C ALA A 191 -25.29 -7.35 -12.60
N GLY A 192 -24.70 -6.14 -12.55
CA GLY A 192 -23.43 -5.82 -13.20
C GLY A 192 -22.21 -5.95 -12.28
N ASP A 193 -21.17 -6.61 -12.81
CA ASP A 193 -19.78 -6.74 -12.34
C ASP A 193 -19.49 -7.70 -11.15
N VAL A 194 -18.65 -8.73 -11.41
CA VAL A 194 -18.79 -10.07 -10.80
C VAL A 194 -17.84 -10.40 -9.64
N TYR A 195 -16.73 -9.69 -9.40
CA TYR A 195 -15.73 -10.24 -8.46
C TYR A 195 -15.61 -9.56 -7.09
N ALA A 196 -16.02 -8.31 -6.93
CA ALA A 196 -15.86 -7.60 -5.65
C ALA A 196 -17.07 -7.74 -4.70
N LYS A 197 -18.23 -8.17 -5.21
CA LYS A 197 -19.53 -8.09 -4.52
C LYS A 197 -20.43 -9.31 -4.75
N MET A 198 -19.83 -10.49 -4.86
CA MET A 198 -20.52 -11.73 -5.26
C MET A 198 -21.69 -12.11 -4.34
N ALA A 199 -21.54 -11.93 -3.02
CA ALA A 199 -22.61 -12.18 -2.06
C ALA A 199 -23.74 -11.15 -2.18
N GLU A 200 -23.43 -9.87 -2.45
CA GLU A 200 -24.43 -8.82 -2.67
C GLU A 200 -25.22 -9.08 -3.96
N ALA A 201 -24.56 -9.57 -5.02
CA ALA A 201 -25.22 -9.90 -6.29
C ALA A 201 -26.21 -11.07 -6.12
N VAL A 202 -25.82 -12.14 -5.41
CA VAL A 202 -26.73 -13.26 -5.11
C VAL A 202 -27.86 -12.79 -4.20
N LEU A 203 -27.58 -12.00 -3.16
CA LEU A 203 -28.59 -11.51 -2.20
C LEU A 203 -29.55 -10.49 -2.82
N GLY A 204 -29.07 -9.63 -3.73
CA GLY A 204 -29.89 -8.65 -4.45
C GLY A 204 -30.74 -9.25 -5.57
N ALA A 205 -30.36 -10.41 -6.12
CA ALA A 205 -31.09 -11.07 -7.20
C ALA A 205 -32.30 -11.89 -6.71
N ARG A 206 -33.40 -11.88 -7.47
CA ARG A 206 -34.56 -12.76 -7.25
C ARG A 206 -34.34 -14.15 -7.86
N VAL A 207 -33.73 -14.21 -9.04
CA VAL A 207 -33.40 -15.45 -9.75
C VAL A 207 -31.90 -15.54 -10.03
N VAL A 208 -31.33 -16.72 -9.83
CA VAL A 208 -29.94 -17.05 -10.20
C VAL A 208 -29.95 -18.08 -11.32
N ILE A 209 -29.29 -17.75 -12.43
CA ILE A 209 -29.17 -18.60 -13.62
C ILE A 209 -27.73 -19.11 -13.72
N PRO A 210 -27.43 -20.36 -13.29
CA PRO A 210 -26.15 -20.98 -13.52
C PRO A 210 -26.02 -21.48 -14.97
N CYS A 211 -24.99 -21.01 -15.68
CA CYS A 211 -24.64 -21.43 -17.02
C CYS A 211 -23.65 -22.61 -16.97
N LEU A 212 -24.18 -23.83 -17.03
CA LEU A 212 -23.46 -25.08 -16.83
C LEU A 212 -22.61 -25.44 -18.07
N THR A 213 -21.30 -25.58 -17.84
CA THR A 213 -20.26 -26.00 -18.80
C THR A 213 -19.22 -26.85 -18.07
N ALA A 214 -18.36 -27.58 -18.80
CA ALA A 214 -17.26 -28.30 -18.17
C ALA A 214 -16.31 -27.35 -17.41
N ALA A 215 -16.12 -26.14 -17.93
CA ALA A 215 -15.35 -25.08 -17.27
C ALA A 215 -16.03 -24.53 -16.02
N TYR A 216 -17.36 -24.45 -16.00
CA TYR A 216 -18.14 -24.06 -14.81
C TYR A 216 -17.98 -25.09 -13.68
N GLU A 217 -18.02 -26.38 -14.01
CA GLU A 217 -17.85 -27.48 -13.06
C GLU A 217 -16.46 -27.48 -12.39
N ALA A 218 -15.42 -27.13 -13.16
CA ALA A 218 -14.04 -27.04 -12.67
C ALA A 218 -13.75 -25.76 -11.86
N SER A 219 -14.61 -24.74 -11.91
CA SER A 219 -14.38 -23.43 -11.30
C SER A 219 -14.80 -23.39 -9.83
N PRO A 220 -13.86 -23.16 -8.88
CA PRO A 220 -14.20 -23.03 -7.47
C PRO A 220 -15.05 -21.80 -7.15
N ASN A 221 -15.03 -20.77 -8.00
CA ASN A 221 -15.81 -19.54 -7.81
C ASN A 221 -17.29 -19.79 -8.12
N CYS A 222 -17.56 -20.38 -9.29
CA CYS A 222 -18.89 -20.82 -9.72
C CYS A 222 -19.51 -21.82 -8.73
N LYS A 223 -18.69 -22.69 -8.13
CA LYS A 223 -19.13 -23.59 -7.06
C LYS A 223 -19.61 -22.88 -5.81
N ARG A 224 -18.90 -21.82 -5.38
CA ARG A 224 -19.32 -21.02 -4.21
C ARG A 224 -20.58 -20.20 -4.52
N GLU A 225 -20.69 -19.64 -5.71
CA GLU A 225 -21.87 -18.88 -6.16
C GLU A 225 -23.13 -19.74 -6.16
N LEU A 226 -23.07 -20.90 -6.81
CA LEU A 226 -24.22 -21.80 -6.91
C LEU A 226 -24.57 -22.46 -5.58
N ALA A 227 -23.58 -22.83 -4.76
CA ALA A 227 -23.84 -23.35 -3.42
C ALA A 227 -24.48 -22.28 -2.52
N PHE A 228 -23.98 -21.04 -2.58
CA PHE A 228 -24.57 -19.93 -1.82
C PHE A 228 -25.99 -19.62 -2.31
N ALA A 229 -26.23 -19.59 -3.62
CA ALA A 229 -27.58 -19.44 -4.16
C ALA A 229 -28.52 -20.58 -3.72
N ALA A 230 -28.02 -21.82 -3.66
CA ALA A 230 -28.77 -22.99 -3.20
C ALA A 230 -29.19 -22.88 -1.73
N ASP A 231 -28.30 -22.42 -0.85
CA ASP A 231 -28.62 -22.19 0.57
C ASP A 231 -29.71 -21.11 0.74
N GLN A 232 -29.72 -20.12 -0.16
CA GLN A 232 -30.70 -19.03 -0.15
C GLN A 232 -32.04 -19.39 -0.80
N VAL A 233 -32.23 -20.60 -1.35
CA VAL A 233 -33.54 -21.06 -1.86
C VAL A 233 -34.59 -21.06 -0.74
N ARG A 234 -34.19 -21.37 0.50
CA ARG A 234 -35.06 -21.30 1.69
C ARG A 234 -35.57 -19.88 1.99
N THR A 235 -34.88 -18.86 1.49
CA THR A 235 -35.22 -17.44 1.65
C THR A 235 -36.02 -16.87 0.48
N GLY A 236 -36.43 -17.72 -0.48
CA GLY A 236 -37.28 -17.34 -1.62
C GLY A 236 -36.56 -17.15 -2.95
N LYS A 237 -35.24 -17.38 -3.02
CA LYS A 237 -34.50 -17.32 -4.30
C LYS A 237 -34.81 -18.51 -5.18
N LYS A 238 -34.89 -18.28 -6.49
CA LYS A 238 -35.12 -19.34 -7.49
C LYS A 238 -33.87 -19.57 -8.33
N ILE A 239 -33.61 -20.83 -8.66
CA ILE A 239 -32.49 -21.23 -9.51
C ILE A 239 -33.08 -21.77 -10.81
N ILE A 240 -32.60 -21.27 -11.95
CA ILE A 240 -33.01 -21.74 -13.28
C ILE A 240 -31.75 -22.14 -14.05
N PRO A 241 -31.42 -23.44 -14.15
CA PRO A 241 -30.21 -23.89 -14.81
C PRO A 241 -30.27 -23.76 -16.33
N VAL A 242 -29.18 -23.27 -16.93
CA VAL A 242 -28.97 -23.24 -18.39
C VAL A 242 -27.76 -24.10 -18.71
N ARG A 243 -27.91 -25.10 -19.59
CA ARG A 243 -26.81 -25.96 -20.05
C ARG A 243 -26.29 -25.44 -21.38
N LEU A 244 -25.00 -25.10 -21.44
CA LEU A 244 -24.34 -24.67 -22.67
C LEU A 244 -23.54 -25.79 -23.35
N GLU A 245 -23.21 -26.84 -22.61
CA GLU A 245 -22.44 -28.00 -23.10
C GLU A 245 -23.02 -29.31 -22.54
N ASP A 246 -22.88 -30.40 -23.30
CA ASP A 246 -23.18 -31.76 -22.85
C ASP A 246 -21.98 -32.34 -22.10
N GLY A 247 -21.82 -31.94 -20.84
CA GLY A 247 -20.76 -32.42 -19.95
C GLY A 247 -21.31 -33.30 -18.82
N PRO A 248 -20.51 -34.23 -18.27
CA PRO A 248 -20.86 -34.89 -17.02
C PRO A 248 -20.82 -33.87 -15.87
N PHE A 249 -21.99 -33.32 -15.53
CA PHE A 249 -22.17 -32.47 -14.36
C PHE A 249 -22.27 -33.35 -13.11
N THR A 250 -21.43 -33.10 -12.12
CA THR A 250 -21.33 -33.93 -10.90
C THR A 250 -21.95 -33.21 -9.72
N TRP A 251 -21.33 -32.13 -9.25
CA TRP A 251 -21.78 -31.38 -8.09
C TRP A 251 -22.86 -30.36 -8.47
N SER A 252 -22.79 -29.77 -9.66
CA SER A 252 -23.84 -28.86 -10.14
C SER A 252 -25.13 -29.60 -10.47
N ALA A 253 -25.06 -30.85 -10.94
CA ALA A 253 -26.21 -31.71 -11.15
C ALA A 253 -26.92 -32.06 -9.85
N LEU A 254 -26.19 -32.25 -8.75
CA LEU A 254 -26.79 -32.51 -7.43
C LEU A 254 -27.61 -31.32 -6.92
N ILE A 255 -27.13 -30.10 -7.15
CA ILE A 255 -27.81 -28.86 -6.72
C ILE A 255 -29.00 -28.53 -7.64
N THR A 256 -28.86 -28.82 -8.93
CA THR A 256 -29.89 -28.53 -9.95
C THR A 256 -30.83 -29.71 -10.21
N ALA A 257 -30.71 -30.78 -9.43
CA ALA A 257 -31.54 -31.98 -9.55
C ALA A 257 -33.02 -31.63 -9.34
N GLY A 258 -33.87 -32.05 -10.29
CA GLY A 258 -35.31 -31.78 -10.25
C GLY A 258 -35.74 -30.40 -10.73
N LEU A 259 -34.81 -29.54 -11.16
CA LEU A 259 -35.12 -28.27 -11.82
C LEU A 259 -35.19 -28.46 -13.35
N LEU A 260 -36.13 -27.76 -13.99
CA LEU A 260 -36.19 -27.69 -15.45
C LEU A 260 -34.96 -26.89 -15.94
N TYR A 261 -34.25 -27.42 -16.94
CA TYR A 261 -33.10 -26.75 -17.53
C TYR A 261 -33.37 -26.43 -18.99
N THR A 262 -32.88 -25.28 -19.43
CA THR A 262 -32.85 -24.91 -20.85
C THR A 262 -31.49 -25.27 -21.45
N TYR A 263 -31.46 -25.96 -22.59
CA TYR A 263 -30.23 -26.31 -23.29
C TYR A 263 -29.96 -25.35 -24.45
N ILE A 264 -28.77 -24.74 -24.47
CA ILE A 264 -28.31 -23.81 -25.51
C ILE A 264 -26.99 -24.33 -26.09
N GLY A 265 -27.10 -25.25 -27.04
CA GLY A 265 -25.97 -25.80 -27.78
C GLY A 265 -25.57 -24.98 -29.01
N PRO A 266 -24.53 -25.42 -29.75
CA PRO A 266 -24.01 -24.72 -30.93
C PRO A 266 -25.06 -24.51 -32.05
N ASP A 267 -26.00 -25.45 -32.22
CA ASP A 267 -27.06 -25.33 -33.23
C ASP A 267 -28.04 -24.19 -32.92
N GLN A 268 -28.35 -23.96 -31.64
CA GLN A 268 -29.26 -22.91 -31.17
C GLN A 268 -28.62 -21.51 -31.25
N LEU A 269 -27.28 -21.45 -31.22
CA LEU A 269 -26.49 -20.22 -31.34
C LEU A 269 -26.25 -19.79 -32.79
N SER A 270 -26.56 -20.66 -33.77
CA SER A 270 -26.29 -20.43 -35.19
C SER A 270 -27.44 -19.78 -35.97
N THR A 271 -28.69 -19.94 -35.50
CA THR A 271 -29.91 -19.50 -36.20
C THR A 271 -30.74 -18.58 -35.31
N ASP A 272 -30.99 -17.33 -35.76
CA ASP A 272 -31.68 -16.30 -34.97
C ASP A 272 -33.13 -16.67 -34.58
N ALA A 273 -33.84 -17.45 -35.41
CA ALA A 273 -35.20 -17.89 -35.12
C ALA A 273 -35.23 -18.86 -33.92
N LYS A 274 -34.32 -19.84 -33.91
CA LYS A 274 -34.17 -20.82 -32.82
C LYS A 274 -33.65 -20.17 -31.54
N TRP A 275 -32.72 -19.23 -31.67
CA TRP A 275 -32.23 -18.42 -30.57
C TRP A 275 -33.37 -17.66 -29.87
N ASN A 276 -34.24 -17.00 -30.64
CA ASN A 276 -35.37 -16.26 -30.07
C ASN A 276 -36.40 -17.18 -29.41
N GLU A 277 -36.69 -18.34 -29.99
CA GLU A 277 -37.60 -19.33 -29.39
C GLU A 277 -37.09 -19.82 -28.03
N VAL A 278 -35.80 -20.16 -27.94
CA VAL A 278 -35.16 -20.61 -26.69
C VAL A 278 -35.12 -19.50 -25.65
N MET A 279 -34.80 -18.27 -26.06
CA MET A 279 -34.79 -17.11 -25.16
C MET A 279 -36.20 -16.70 -24.71
N ASP A 280 -37.23 -16.91 -25.53
CA ASP A 280 -38.62 -16.69 -25.14
C ASP A 280 -39.11 -17.74 -24.14
N SER A 281 -38.66 -18.99 -24.28
CA SER A 281 -38.92 -20.04 -23.28
C SER A 281 -38.23 -19.71 -21.96
N LEU A 282 -36.95 -19.34 -21.98
CA LEU A 282 -36.19 -18.95 -20.79
C LEU A 282 -36.79 -17.71 -20.12
N ALA A 283 -37.21 -16.71 -20.90
CA ALA A 283 -37.87 -15.51 -20.38
C ALA A 283 -39.24 -15.80 -19.75
N LYS A 284 -40.01 -16.76 -20.30
CA LYS A 284 -41.26 -17.24 -19.68
C LYS A 284 -40.99 -17.95 -18.36
N GLU A 285 -39.94 -18.76 -18.26
CA GLU A 285 -39.55 -19.42 -17.01
C GLU A 285 -39.08 -18.43 -15.94
N VAL A 286 -38.23 -17.48 -16.32
CA VAL A 286 -37.79 -16.38 -15.43
C VAL A 286 -38.98 -15.51 -15.02
N GLY A 287 -39.87 -15.20 -15.96
CA GLY A 287 -41.10 -14.43 -15.70
C GLY A 287 -42.03 -15.12 -14.71
N ARG A 288 -42.21 -16.45 -14.83
CA ARG A 288 -42.96 -17.27 -13.86
C ARG A 288 -42.29 -17.32 -12.48
N ALA A 289 -40.98 -17.19 -12.40
CA ALA A 289 -40.25 -17.19 -11.13
C ALA A 289 -40.29 -15.83 -10.40
N ILE A 290 -40.58 -14.73 -11.13
CA ILE A 290 -40.54 -13.34 -10.64
C ILE A 290 -41.95 -12.69 -10.61
N ASP A 291 -42.97 -13.39 -11.12
CA ASP A 291 -44.34 -12.87 -11.36
C ASP A 291 -44.34 -11.64 -12.28
N LYS A 292 -43.56 -11.69 -13.36
CA LYS A 292 -43.38 -10.60 -14.34
C LYS A 292 -43.63 -11.12 -15.76
N THR A 293 -44.56 -10.53 -16.49
CA THR A 293 -44.87 -10.93 -17.87
C THR A 293 -43.77 -10.43 -18.83
N PRO A 294 -43.12 -11.31 -19.62
CA PRO A 294 -42.13 -10.90 -20.59
C PRO A 294 -42.79 -10.11 -21.74
N THR A 295 -42.15 -9.03 -22.20
CA THR A 295 -42.63 -8.27 -23.37
C THR A 295 -42.20 -9.01 -24.63
N LEU A 296 -43.15 -9.62 -25.37
CA LEU A 296 -42.87 -10.38 -26.59
C LEU A 296 -42.72 -9.42 -27.80
N ALA A 297 -41.63 -9.57 -28.57
CA ALA A 297 -41.42 -8.86 -29.84
C ALA A 297 -42.00 -9.67 -31.01
N SER A 298 -42.72 -9.02 -31.92
CA SER A 298 -43.29 -9.62 -33.15
C SER A 298 -42.20 -9.86 -34.23
N PRO A 299 -42.39 -10.81 -35.18
CA PRO A 299 -41.37 -11.18 -36.16
C PRO A 299 -41.31 -10.19 -37.35
N VAL A 300 -40.10 -9.77 -37.72
CA VAL A 300 -39.83 -8.92 -38.90
C VAL A 300 -39.49 -9.79 -40.11
N GLU A 301 -40.18 -9.54 -41.23
CA GLU A 301 -39.91 -10.14 -42.54
C GLU A 301 -38.54 -9.72 -43.11
N THR A 302 -37.87 -10.68 -43.75
CA THR A 302 -36.68 -10.53 -44.59
C THR A 302 -36.92 -9.67 -45.83
N THR A 303 -35.96 -8.81 -46.19
CA THR A 303 -35.36 -8.77 -47.54
C THR A 303 -33.95 -8.15 -47.51
N PRO A 304 -33.08 -8.45 -48.51
CA PRO A 304 -31.63 -8.46 -48.37
C PRO A 304 -30.89 -7.38 -49.19
N GLY A 305 -29.62 -7.12 -48.82
CA GLY A 305 -28.63 -6.35 -49.60
C GLY A 305 -27.80 -5.47 -48.65
N VAL A 306 -26.46 -5.43 -48.66
CA VAL A 306 -25.46 -5.67 -49.71
C VAL A 306 -24.15 -6.08 -49.03
N ALA A 307 -23.40 -6.96 -49.69
CA ALA A 307 -22.09 -7.47 -49.28
C ALA A 307 -21.01 -6.38 -49.13
N PRO A 308 -19.95 -6.63 -48.34
CA PRO A 308 -18.88 -5.67 -48.09
C PRO A 308 -17.83 -5.69 -49.22
N SER A 309 -17.55 -4.52 -49.80
CA SER A 309 -16.34 -4.30 -50.61
C SER A 309 -15.18 -3.97 -49.70
N GLY A 310 -14.15 -4.82 -49.75
CA GLY A 310 -12.94 -4.67 -48.95
C GLY A 310 -11.97 -3.60 -49.44
N SER A 311 -10.91 -3.43 -48.66
CA SER A 311 -9.57 -3.20 -49.19
C SER A 311 -8.53 -3.78 -48.22
N GLU A 312 -7.63 -4.53 -48.83
CA GLU A 312 -6.56 -5.38 -48.32
C GLU A 312 -5.44 -4.63 -47.55
N ALA A 313 -4.99 -5.23 -46.44
CA ALA A 313 -3.70 -5.92 -46.23
C ALA A 313 -2.35 -5.25 -46.70
N PRO A 314 -1.16 -5.86 -46.46
CA PRO A 314 -0.51 -6.27 -45.20
C PRO A 314 1.02 -5.96 -45.21
N ILE A 315 1.83 -6.68 -44.39
CA ILE A 315 3.30 -6.91 -44.36
C ILE A 315 4.12 -5.98 -43.42
N THR A 316 5.07 -6.44 -42.58
CA THR A 316 6.04 -7.55 -42.65
C THR A 316 6.52 -8.00 -41.26
N ALA A 317 6.98 -9.25 -41.17
CA ALA A 317 7.78 -9.80 -40.07
C ALA A 317 9.30 -9.64 -40.35
N ALA A 318 10.13 -9.49 -39.31
CA ALA A 318 11.50 -10.02 -39.26
C ALA A 318 12.15 -9.91 -37.86
N SER A 319 12.92 -10.94 -37.51
CA SER A 319 13.77 -11.13 -36.32
C SER A 319 15.21 -10.64 -36.52
N ALA A 320 15.94 -10.33 -35.42
CA ALA A 320 17.37 -10.60 -35.11
C ALA A 320 17.87 -9.60 -34.03
N VAL A 321 18.26 -9.95 -32.79
CA VAL A 321 19.45 -10.67 -32.25
C VAL A 321 20.68 -9.77 -31.96
N THR A 322 21.18 -9.91 -30.72
CA THR A 322 22.54 -9.65 -30.11
C THR A 322 22.99 -8.29 -29.54
N GLY A 323 23.56 -8.37 -28.31
CA GLY A 323 24.69 -7.55 -27.81
C GLY A 323 24.42 -6.71 -26.55
N VAL A 324 24.44 -7.25 -25.33
CA VAL A 324 25.59 -7.31 -24.38
C VAL A 324 26.27 -5.96 -24.08
N ALA A 325 26.05 -5.42 -22.86
CA ALA A 325 27.10 -4.89 -21.97
C ALA A 325 26.55 -4.65 -20.54
N THR A 326 27.30 -5.11 -19.54
CA THR A 326 27.20 -4.82 -18.08
C THR A 326 28.62 -4.46 -17.60
N PRO A 327 28.91 -4.17 -16.31
CA PRO A 327 28.40 -3.22 -15.29
C PRO A 327 29.60 -2.32 -14.80
N PRO A 328 29.79 -1.79 -13.53
CA PRO A 328 29.65 -2.41 -12.19
C PRO A 328 28.98 -1.52 -11.08
N THR A 329 28.28 -2.11 -10.09
CA THR A 329 28.66 -2.35 -8.65
C THR A 329 28.80 -1.07 -7.79
N THR A 330 28.14 -0.89 -6.63
CA THR A 330 28.44 -1.53 -5.32
C THR A 330 27.35 -1.18 -4.26
N PRO A 331 27.14 -1.99 -3.19
CA PRO A 331 25.91 -2.07 -2.39
C PRO A 331 25.91 -1.33 -1.04
N LYS A 332 24.69 -1.11 -0.51
CA LYS A 332 24.40 -0.52 0.81
C LYS A 332 24.69 -1.52 1.95
N LEU A 333 25.35 -1.02 2.99
CA LEU A 333 25.57 -1.64 4.30
C LEU A 333 24.33 -1.50 5.21
N PRO A 334 24.17 -2.38 6.23
CA PRO A 334 23.15 -2.26 7.27
C PRO A 334 23.54 -1.27 8.38
N GLU A 335 22.50 -0.76 9.01
CA GLU A 335 22.43 0.37 9.93
C GLU A 335 22.85 -0.04 11.36
N PHE A 336 23.87 0.61 11.93
CA PHE A 336 24.27 0.50 13.33
C PHE A 336 23.51 1.54 14.17
N LYS A 337 22.78 1.09 15.20
CA LYS A 337 22.31 1.96 16.29
C LYS A 337 23.48 2.22 17.24
N THR A 338 23.94 3.46 17.31
CA THR A 338 24.89 3.92 18.34
C THR A 338 24.13 4.53 19.50
N LEU A 339 24.20 3.88 20.67
CA LEU A 339 23.89 4.47 21.98
C LEU A 339 25.03 5.41 22.41
N PRO A 340 24.76 6.48 23.18
CA PRO A 340 25.80 7.40 23.65
C PRO A 340 26.68 6.74 24.71
N ARG A 341 28.01 6.85 24.52
CA ARG A 341 29.04 6.47 25.50
C ARG A 341 29.29 7.64 26.45
N THR A 342 29.09 7.41 27.74
CA THR A 342 29.69 8.18 28.84
C THR A 342 31.12 7.70 29.10
N PRO A 343 32.03 8.55 29.60
CA PRO A 343 33.40 8.15 29.94
C PRO A 343 33.45 7.40 31.27
N PRO A 344 34.24 6.31 31.40
CA PRO A 344 34.47 5.66 32.68
C PRO A 344 35.74 6.23 33.34
N SER A 345 35.60 6.78 34.54
CA SER A 345 36.70 6.93 35.50
C SER A 345 36.26 6.24 36.79
N GLY A 346 37.02 5.23 37.20
CA GLY A 346 36.68 4.38 38.34
C GLY A 346 37.82 3.40 38.60
N THR A 347 38.86 3.91 39.24
CA THR A 347 39.98 3.14 39.76
C THR A 347 39.51 2.38 41.01
N ILE A 348 39.60 1.05 41.00
CA ILE A 348 39.36 0.20 42.17
C ILE A 348 40.73 -0.14 42.78
N THR A 349 40.95 0.28 44.03
CA THR A 349 42.03 -0.22 44.90
C THR A 349 41.42 -0.86 46.15
N PRO A 350 42.04 -1.92 46.70
CA PRO A 350 41.44 -2.81 47.71
C PRO A 350 41.57 -2.29 49.15
N PRO A 351 40.82 -2.81 50.13
CA PRO A 351 40.86 -2.36 51.52
C PRO A 351 41.87 -3.15 52.36
N ILE A 352 42.65 -2.46 53.19
CA ILE A 352 43.35 -3.02 54.37
C ILE A 352 43.32 -1.97 55.51
N PRO A 353 43.55 -2.31 56.80
CA PRO A 353 42.55 -2.21 57.85
C PRO A 353 42.86 -1.08 58.86
N SER A 354 41.85 -0.79 59.67
CA SER A 354 41.86 0.16 60.78
C SER A 354 43.00 -0.08 61.78
N SER A 355 43.79 0.96 62.05
CA SER A 355 44.46 1.13 63.34
C SER A 355 44.15 2.54 63.86
N ASN A 356 43.60 2.59 65.06
CA ASN A 356 43.29 3.80 65.80
C ASN A 356 44.57 4.53 66.18
N SER A 357 44.64 5.83 65.89
CA SER A 357 45.06 6.89 66.82
C SER A 357 45.28 8.18 66.03
N GLY A 358 44.58 9.24 66.40
CA GLY A 358 44.83 10.57 65.84
C GLY A 358 43.58 11.31 65.40
N SER A 359 43.09 12.14 66.32
CA SER A 359 42.27 13.33 66.11
C SER A 359 40.89 13.15 65.44
N ALA A 360 39.85 13.31 66.27
CA ALA A 360 38.52 13.71 65.83
C ALA A 360 38.55 14.89 64.84
N ASP A 361 39.62 15.69 64.88
CA ASP A 361 39.87 16.79 63.96
C ASP A 361 39.96 16.35 62.49
N VAL A 362 40.47 15.17 62.13
CA VAL A 362 40.62 14.79 60.69
C VAL A 362 39.29 14.41 60.04
N VAL A 363 38.38 13.77 60.77
CA VAL A 363 37.03 13.43 60.25
C VAL A 363 36.13 14.68 60.24
N GLU A 364 36.29 15.55 61.24
CA GLU A 364 35.61 16.84 61.27
C GLU A 364 36.16 17.79 60.18
N LEU A 365 37.46 17.75 59.90
CA LEU A 365 38.08 18.49 58.80
C LEU A 365 37.69 17.92 57.44
N GLN A 366 37.59 16.59 57.28
CA GLN A 366 37.16 16.00 56.01
C GLN A 366 35.69 16.31 55.69
N SER A 367 34.81 16.24 56.71
CA SER A 367 33.41 16.66 56.54
C SER A 367 33.26 18.17 56.32
N LYS A 368 34.10 19.00 56.95
CA LYS A 368 34.20 20.44 56.65
C LYS A 368 34.74 20.70 55.26
N VAL A 369 35.70 19.90 54.77
CA VAL A 369 36.24 20.00 53.40
C VAL A 369 35.20 19.57 52.38
N ASP A 370 34.45 18.49 52.60
CA ASP A 370 33.37 18.05 51.70
C ASP A 370 32.21 19.06 51.69
N VAL A 371 31.87 19.66 52.84
CA VAL A 371 30.90 20.76 52.94
C VAL A 371 31.43 22.03 52.28
N LEU A 372 32.73 22.32 52.39
CA LEU A 372 33.37 23.45 51.73
C LEU A 372 33.47 23.23 50.22
N GLU A 373 33.76 22.02 49.74
CA GLU A 373 33.77 21.67 48.32
C GLU A 373 32.36 21.75 47.72
N GLN A 374 31.33 21.26 48.43
CA GLN A 374 29.94 21.45 48.02
C GLN A 374 29.53 22.94 48.03
N ARG A 375 30.03 23.73 48.99
CA ARG A 375 29.75 25.17 49.11
C ARG A 375 30.53 26.01 48.10
N VAL A 376 31.72 25.57 47.69
CA VAL A 376 32.51 26.17 46.60
C VAL A 376 31.85 25.85 45.26
N HIS A 377 31.40 24.61 45.03
CA HIS A 377 30.62 24.27 43.83
C HIS A 377 29.26 25.01 43.78
N HIS A 378 28.62 25.29 44.92
CA HIS A 378 27.40 26.12 45.00
C HIS A 378 27.66 27.64 44.93
N MET A 379 28.90 28.10 45.10
CA MET A 379 29.27 29.53 44.99
C MET A 379 29.91 29.90 43.65
N GLU A 380 30.41 28.93 42.87
CA GLU A 380 30.93 29.15 41.52
C GLU A 380 29.92 28.91 40.38
N GLU A 381 28.72 28.41 40.69
CA GLU A 381 27.62 28.36 39.73
C GLU A 381 26.70 29.58 39.93
N PRO A 382 26.47 30.40 38.89
CA PRO A 382 25.56 31.52 39.02
C PRO A 382 24.16 31.02 39.38
N GLN A 383 23.59 31.53 40.48
CA GLN A 383 22.28 31.11 40.97
C GLN A 383 21.19 31.25 39.89
N ASN A 384 20.38 30.19 39.73
CA ASN A 384 19.21 30.13 38.85
C ASN A 384 19.49 30.38 37.35
N GLU A 385 18.43 30.47 36.55
CA GLU A 385 18.46 30.91 35.14
C GLU A 385 18.64 32.44 35.03
N HIS A 386 19.67 32.98 35.68
CA HIS A 386 19.96 34.42 35.72
C HIS A 386 20.04 35.09 34.32
N ILE A 387 20.41 34.35 33.26
CA ILE A 387 20.39 34.86 31.87
C ILE A 387 18.95 35.07 31.38
N GLU A 388 18.04 34.14 31.66
CA GLU A 388 16.63 34.31 31.29
C GLU A 388 15.98 35.41 32.12
N GLU A 389 16.28 35.47 33.41
CA GLU A 389 15.84 36.56 34.28
C GLU A 389 16.35 37.92 33.81
N SER A 390 17.62 38.01 33.40
CA SER A 390 18.22 39.22 32.83
C SER A 390 17.50 39.63 31.54
N ILE A 391 17.17 38.67 30.67
CA ILE A 391 16.38 38.94 29.46
C ILE A 391 14.94 39.39 29.80
N LYS A 392 14.32 38.84 30.85
CA LYS A 392 12.98 39.25 31.31
C LYS A 392 13.00 40.65 31.94
N LYS A 393 14.03 40.98 32.72
CA LYS A 393 14.19 42.24 33.45
C LYS A 393 14.68 43.40 32.57
N HIS A 394 15.66 43.13 31.70
CA HIS A 394 16.37 44.15 30.91
C HIS A 394 16.17 44.00 29.39
N GLY A 395 15.45 42.96 28.95
CA GLY A 395 15.27 42.68 27.53
C GLY A 395 16.49 42.04 26.88
N ARG A 396 16.38 41.79 25.58
CA ARG A 396 17.54 41.46 24.74
C ARG A 396 18.16 42.75 24.21
N ARG A 397 19.37 42.64 23.62
CA ARG A 397 19.93 43.75 22.85
C ARG A 397 18.94 44.24 21.81
N LEU A 398 18.82 45.56 21.66
CA LEU A 398 17.88 46.20 20.73
C LEU A 398 18.05 45.72 19.27
N ASP A 399 19.28 45.35 18.86
CA ASP A 399 19.62 44.86 17.52
C ASP A 399 19.43 43.32 17.35
N TYR A 400 18.99 42.60 18.39
CA TYR A 400 18.97 41.14 18.40
C TYR A 400 18.06 40.56 17.31
N ASP A 401 16.81 41.03 17.22
CA ASP A 401 15.82 40.50 16.28
C ASP A 401 16.18 40.84 14.83
N GLU A 402 16.69 42.05 14.59
CA GLU A 402 17.20 42.43 13.27
C GLU A 402 18.35 41.53 12.82
N ARG A 403 19.30 41.24 13.72
CA ARG A 403 20.45 40.40 13.41
C ARG A 403 20.05 38.95 13.21
N LYS A 404 19.10 38.43 14.00
CA LYS A 404 18.55 37.08 13.86
C LYS A 404 17.82 36.93 12.52
N ARG A 405 16.92 37.86 12.18
CA ARG A 405 16.22 37.92 10.89
C ARG A 405 17.19 37.97 9.72
N LYS A 406 18.19 38.86 9.75
CA LYS A 406 19.23 38.98 8.70
C LYS A 406 20.12 37.72 8.61
N ARG A 407 20.32 36.98 9.71
CA ARG A 407 21.08 35.71 9.71
C ARG A 407 20.26 34.58 9.09
N GLU A 408 18.99 34.44 9.44
CA GLU A 408 18.09 33.42 8.89
C GLU A 408 17.87 33.61 7.39
N ALA A 409 17.70 34.85 6.94
CA ALA A 409 17.62 35.19 5.52
C ALA A 409 18.91 34.81 4.75
N ARG A 410 20.09 35.12 5.31
CA ARG A 410 21.40 34.78 4.70
C ARG A 410 21.71 33.28 4.71
N ALA A 411 21.12 32.51 5.62
CA ALA A 411 21.38 31.08 5.75
C ALA A 411 21.05 30.28 4.48
N VAL A 412 20.14 30.74 3.61
CA VAL A 412 19.89 30.11 2.30
C VAL A 412 21.11 30.25 1.39
N ARG A 413 21.68 31.46 1.29
CA ARG A 413 22.87 31.74 0.48
C ARG A 413 24.09 31.04 1.06
N ASP A 414 24.35 31.20 2.36
CA ASP A 414 25.48 30.57 3.03
C ASP A 414 25.48 29.04 2.88
N ARG A 415 24.30 28.41 2.82
CA ARG A 415 24.17 26.96 2.56
C ARG A 415 24.53 26.60 1.12
N SER A 416 24.14 27.41 0.14
CA SER A 416 24.51 27.22 -1.26
C SER A 416 26.01 27.42 -1.46
N ASP A 417 26.55 28.50 -0.89
CA ASP A 417 27.97 28.84 -0.97
C ASP A 417 28.84 27.73 -0.36
N LYS A 418 28.43 27.21 0.82
CA LYS A 418 29.10 26.06 1.43
C LYS A 418 28.99 24.79 0.59
N ALA A 419 27.89 24.58 -0.13
CA ALA A 419 27.76 23.40 -0.99
C ALA A 419 28.73 23.44 -2.18
N GLN A 420 28.98 24.62 -2.73
CA GLN A 420 29.83 24.82 -3.91
C GLN A 420 31.33 24.91 -3.55
N ASN A 421 31.65 25.59 -2.44
CA ASN A 421 33.03 25.94 -2.10
C ASN A 421 33.69 24.97 -1.11
N LEU A 422 32.93 24.14 -0.40
CA LEU A 422 33.55 23.11 0.45
C LEU A 422 34.16 22.03 -0.43
N HIS A 423 35.42 21.69 -0.16
CA HIS A 423 36.14 20.61 -0.83
C HIS A 423 36.45 19.44 0.12
N GLY A 424 36.74 18.27 -0.46
CA GLY A 424 37.23 17.08 0.26
C GLY A 424 36.23 16.51 1.28
N LEU A 425 36.75 16.13 2.47
CA LEU A 425 35.95 15.49 3.53
C LEU A 425 34.83 16.43 4.04
N LYS A 426 35.12 17.73 4.16
CA LYS A 426 34.16 18.73 4.63
C LYS A 426 32.93 18.80 3.71
N ALA A 427 33.15 18.75 2.40
CA ALA A 427 32.07 18.68 1.40
C ALA A 427 31.23 17.41 1.56
N LYS A 428 31.87 16.25 1.72
CA LYS A 428 31.19 14.95 1.90
C LYS A 428 30.33 14.93 3.17
N ILE A 429 30.85 15.45 4.28
CA ILE A 429 30.10 15.55 5.56
C ILE A 429 28.92 16.51 5.39
N PHE A 430 29.13 17.67 4.78
CA PHE A 430 28.07 18.66 4.53
C PHE A 430 26.94 18.07 3.69
N ASN A 431 27.27 17.40 2.57
CA ASN A 431 26.28 16.77 1.70
C ASN A 431 25.55 15.62 2.39
N ARG A 432 26.25 14.80 3.19
CA ARG A 432 25.61 13.73 3.99
C ARG A 432 24.65 14.31 5.01
N LYS A 433 25.04 15.38 5.73
CA LYS A 433 24.16 16.07 6.67
C LYS A 433 22.91 16.62 5.98
N ARG A 434 23.07 17.30 4.84
CA ARG A 434 21.94 17.81 4.05
C ARG A 434 21.03 16.70 3.52
N PHE A 435 21.58 15.55 3.14
CA PHE A 435 20.79 14.39 2.71
C PHE A 435 19.93 13.85 3.86
N VAL A 436 20.50 13.71 5.06
CA VAL A 436 19.76 13.27 6.26
C VAL A 436 18.68 14.29 6.64
N GLU A 437 18.99 15.59 6.65
CA GLU A 437 18.01 16.65 6.92
C GLU A 437 16.84 16.62 5.92
N LYS A 438 17.12 16.44 4.62
CA LYS A 438 16.06 16.30 3.60
C LYS A 438 15.19 15.08 3.84
N ILE A 439 15.78 13.94 4.20
CA ILE A 439 15.00 12.72 4.50
C ILE A 439 14.14 12.93 5.74
N GLN A 440 14.69 13.53 6.80
CA GLN A 440 13.95 13.82 8.02
C GLN A 440 12.75 14.72 7.72
N MET A 441 12.96 15.83 7.01
CA MET A 441 11.88 16.74 6.61
C MET A 441 10.83 16.05 5.73
N LYS A 442 11.25 15.20 4.78
CA LYS A 442 10.31 14.42 3.97
C LYS A 442 9.48 13.46 4.82
N LYS A 443 10.09 12.78 5.79
CA LYS A 443 9.39 11.88 6.71
C LYS A 443 8.41 12.64 7.62
N THR A 444 8.77 13.82 8.11
CA THR A 444 7.89 14.63 8.96
C THR A 444 6.73 15.23 8.18
N ILE A 445 6.95 15.71 6.96
CA ILE A 445 5.89 16.19 6.07
C ILE A 445 4.93 15.04 5.75
N LYS A 446 5.46 13.88 5.33
CA LYS A 446 4.66 12.70 5.04
C LYS A 446 3.82 12.26 6.26
N MET A 447 4.40 12.22 7.45
CA MET A 447 3.68 11.89 8.69
C MET A 447 2.57 12.91 9.00
N HIS A 448 2.80 14.19 8.72
CA HIS A 448 1.79 15.24 8.91
C HIS A 448 0.66 15.16 7.88
N GLU A 449 0.98 14.91 6.60
CA GLU A 449 0.00 14.66 5.54
C GLU A 449 -0.85 13.42 5.83
N GLU A 450 -0.22 12.31 6.25
CA GLU A 450 -0.92 11.08 6.66
C GLU A 450 -1.79 11.29 7.90
N ARG A 451 -1.33 12.10 8.87
CA ARG A 451 -2.15 12.48 10.04
C ARG A 451 -3.35 13.33 9.66
N ASN A 452 -3.20 14.25 8.70
CA ASN A 452 -4.28 15.10 8.24
C ASN A 452 -5.28 14.33 7.38
N ASN A 453 -4.80 13.35 6.61
CA ASN A 453 -5.62 12.39 5.88
C ASN A 453 -6.17 11.29 6.80
N LYS A 454 -6.97 11.65 7.80
CA LYS A 454 -7.70 10.67 8.64
C LYS A 454 -8.74 9.84 7.87
N ASN A 455 -9.06 10.21 6.62
CA ASN A 455 -10.17 9.61 5.86
C ASN A 455 -9.80 8.39 5.00
N LYS A 456 -8.73 7.64 5.30
CA LYS A 456 -8.42 6.39 4.58
C LYS A 456 -7.95 5.21 5.45
N ALA A 457 -8.13 5.29 6.77
CA ALA A 457 -7.93 4.15 7.66
C ALA A 457 -9.23 3.46 8.09
N ALA A 458 -10.38 4.13 7.93
CA ALA A 458 -11.70 3.58 8.24
C ALA A 458 -12.33 2.74 7.10
N GLU A 459 -11.75 2.75 5.91
CA GLU A 459 -12.28 2.06 4.71
C GLU A 459 -11.21 1.19 4.03
N GLN A 460 -10.46 0.41 4.79
CA GLN A 460 -10.05 -0.89 4.25
C GLN A 460 -11.14 -1.87 4.66
N PRO A 461 -11.86 -2.51 3.71
CA PRO A 461 -12.63 -3.68 4.07
C PRO A 461 -11.66 -4.63 4.77
N LEU A 462 -11.99 -4.98 6.02
CA LEU A 462 -11.29 -5.99 6.79
C LEU A 462 -10.88 -7.10 5.83
N GLN A 463 -9.59 -7.37 5.68
CA GLN A 463 -9.15 -8.52 4.90
C GLN A 463 -9.89 -9.73 5.46
N GLU A 464 -10.78 -10.30 4.64
CA GLU A 464 -11.61 -11.44 5.01
C GLU A 464 -10.68 -12.64 5.17
N GLY A 465 -10.31 -12.86 6.43
CA GLY A 465 -9.19 -13.68 6.84
C GLY A 465 -8.55 -13.10 8.09
N ALA A 466 -9.35 -12.83 9.13
CA ALA A 466 -8.84 -12.55 10.46
C ALA A 466 -8.03 -13.77 10.91
N ILE A 467 -6.72 -13.70 10.72
CA ILE A 467 -5.83 -14.76 11.13
C ILE A 467 -5.70 -14.63 12.66
N PRO A 468 -5.88 -15.72 13.44
CA PRO A 468 -5.62 -15.69 14.86
C PRO A 468 -4.23 -15.08 15.16
N THR A 469 -4.10 -14.36 16.28
CA THR A 469 -2.89 -13.58 16.62
C THR A 469 -1.59 -14.38 16.49
N PHE A 470 -1.63 -15.67 16.82
CA PHE A 470 -0.49 -16.61 16.74
C PHE A 470 -0.05 -17.01 15.31
N LEU A 471 -0.78 -16.58 14.28
CA LEU A 471 -0.47 -16.82 12.87
C LEU A 471 -0.19 -15.51 12.11
N LEU A 472 -0.38 -14.33 12.73
CA LEU A 472 -0.11 -13.03 12.09
C LEU A 472 1.37 -12.87 11.69
N ASP A 473 2.29 -13.38 12.52
CA ASP A 473 3.74 -13.30 12.29
C ASP A 473 4.30 -14.46 11.45
N ARG A 474 3.46 -15.45 11.13
CA ARG A 474 3.82 -16.55 10.22
C ARG A 474 3.39 -16.14 8.81
N GLU A 475 4.29 -15.47 8.08
CA GLU A 475 4.04 -15.09 6.68
C GLU A 475 3.44 -16.27 5.91
N GLN A 476 2.14 -16.20 5.61
CA GLN A 476 1.53 -17.06 4.61
C GLN A 476 2.05 -16.60 3.25
N GLN A 477 3.00 -17.35 2.69
CA GLN A 477 3.38 -17.19 1.30
C GLN A 477 2.11 -17.24 0.42
N GLN A 478 1.89 -16.14 -0.30
CA GLN A 478 0.77 -15.95 -1.22
C GLN A 478 0.55 -17.20 -2.09
N ARG A 479 -0.59 -17.89 -1.88
CA ARG A 479 -0.91 -19.24 -2.43
C ARG A 479 -0.80 -19.35 -3.95
N SER A 480 -0.99 -18.25 -4.69
CA SER A 480 -0.92 -18.24 -6.15
C SER A 480 0.48 -18.53 -6.71
N LYS A 481 1.55 -18.30 -5.93
CA LYS A 481 2.91 -18.72 -6.29
C LYS A 481 3.33 -20.06 -5.65
N VAL A 482 2.51 -20.64 -4.78
CA VAL A 482 2.84 -21.84 -4.00
C VAL A 482 2.81 -23.10 -4.86
N LEU A 483 1.96 -23.23 -5.89
CA LEU A 483 1.94 -24.44 -6.72
C LEU A 483 3.19 -24.57 -7.62
N SER A 484 3.61 -23.47 -8.26
CA SER A 484 4.83 -23.43 -9.07
C SER A 484 6.10 -23.44 -8.20
N ASN A 485 6.05 -22.83 -7.01
CA ASN A 485 7.09 -22.98 -6.00
C ASN A 485 7.07 -24.35 -5.32
N MET A 486 5.96 -25.08 -5.26
CA MET A 486 5.86 -26.44 -4.70
C MET A 486 6.48 -27.46 -5.64
N ILE A 487 6.38 -27.28 -6.96
CA ILE A 487 7.10 -28.14 -7.91
C ILE A 487 8.61 -27.84 -7.86
N LYS A 488 8.99 -26.56 -7.78
CA LYS A 488 10.38 -26.14 -7.58
C LYS A 488 10.91 -26.51 -6.19
N GLN A 489 10.06 -26.49 -5.16
CA GLN A 489 10.35 -26.93 -3.79
C GLN A 489 10.42 -28.43 -3.77
N LYS A 490 9.53 -29.23 -4.35
CA LYS A 490 9.68 -30.69 -4.43
C LYS A 490 10.96 -31.12 -5.16
N ARG A 491 11.35 -30.40 -6.23
CA ARG A 491 12.67 -30.57 -6.89
C ARG A 491 13.84 -30.13 -6.00
N LYS A 492 13.68 -29.09 -5.18
CA LYS A 492 14.67 -28.63 -4.18
C LYS A 492 14.62 -29.40 -2.86
N GLU A 493 13.54 -30.03 -2.44
CA GLU A 493 13.29 -30.55 -1.08
C GLU A 493 14.02 -31.86 -0.87
N LYS A 494 14.25 -32.61 -1.95
CA LYS A 494 15.07 -33.83 -1.92
C LYS A 494 16.54 -33.54 -1.58
N ALA A 495 17.04 -32.31 -1.74
CA ALA A 495 18.43 -31.92 -1.47
C ALA A 495 18.64 -30.61 -0.67
N GLY A 496 17.60 -29.79 -0.51
CA GLY A 496 17.69 -28.38 -0.15
C GLY A 496 16.84 -27.97 1.05
N LYS A 497 16.09 -28.90 1.66
CA LYS A 497 15.38 -28.66 2.93
C LYS A 497 16.35 -28.48 4.10
N TRP A 498 17.52 -29.11 4.02
CA TRP A 498 18.58 -29.06 5.03
C TRP A 498 19.79 -28.22 4.59
N ALA A 499 19.60 -27.32 3.61
CA ALA A 499 20.69 -26.47 3.14
C ALA A 499 21.08 -25.45 4.20
N VAL A 500 22.37 -25.43 4.52
CA VAL A 500 22.96 -24.43 5.41
C VAL A 500 22.90 -23.04 4.74
N PRO A 501 22.73 -21.92 5.48
CA PRO A 501 22.54 -20.59 4.89
C PRO A 501 23.59 -20.15 3.86
N LEU A 502 24.86 -20.55 4.04
CA LEU A 502 25.94 -20.34 3.09
C LEU A 502 26.42 -21.70 2.56
N PRO A 503 25.87 -22.23 1.46
CA PRO A 503 26.25 -23.53 0.92
C PRO A 503 27.59 -23.48 0.17
N LYS A 504 27.86 -22.39 -0.55
CA LYS A 504 29.09 -22.18 -1.32
C LYS A 504 29.80 -20.93 -0.81
N VAL A 505 31.08 -21.07 -0.48
CA VAL A 505 31.94 -19.98 -0.01
C VAL A 505 33.09 -19.78 -0.99
N ARG A 506 33.66 -18.57 -1.03
CA ARG A 506 34.90 -18.28 -1.76
C ARG A 506 35.97 -19.28 -1.37
N ALA A 507 36.64 -19.89 -2.35
CA ALA A 507 37.81 -20.72 -2.09
C ALA A 507 38.93 -19.87 -1.45
N VAL A 508 39.57 -20.38 -0.42
CA VAL A 508 40.70 -19.72 0.24
C VAL A 508 41.96 -20.49 -0.12
N ASP A 509 42.92 -19.79 -0.71
CA ASP A 509 44.20 -20.40 -1.08
C ASP A 509 45.03 -20.75 0.17
N GLU A 510 45.86 -21.79 0.07
CA GLU A 510 46.70 -22.23 1.17
C GLU A 510 47.73 -21.17 1.56
N ALA A 511 48.25 -20.40 0.59
CA ALA A 511 49.20 -19.32 0.86
C ALA A 511 48.57 -18.18 1.66
N GLU A 512 47.27 -17.91 1.49
CA GLU A 512 46.53 -16.91 2.27
C GLU A 512 46.35 -17.37 3.73
N THR A 513 46.18 -18.67 3.95
CA THR A 513 45.92 -19.26 5.27
C THR A 513 47.20 -19.56 6.05
N PHE A 514 48.26 -19.98 5.35
CA PHE A 514 49.53 -20.39 5.93
C PHE A 514 50.67 -19.47 5.52
N ARG A 515 51.10 -18.61 6.45
CA ARG A 515 52.32 -17.82 6.28
C ARG A 515 53.55 -18.68 6.55
N VAL A 516 54.53 -18.64 5.65
CA VAL A 516 55.82 -19.32 5.83
C VAL A 516 56.62 -18.66 6.96
N VAL A 517 57.12 -19.45 7.91
CA VAL A 517 58.04 -18.98 8.96
C VAL A 517 59.42 -19.56 8.74
N LYS A 518 60.40 -18.69 8.53
CA LYS A 518 61.81 -19.05 8.36
C LYS A 518 62.50 -19.24 9.71
N SER A 519 63.34 -20.27 9.83
CA SER A 519 64.04 -20.64 11.07
C SER A 519 65.55 -20.84 10.87
N GLY A 520 66.31 -20.79 11.98
CA GLY A 520 67.78 -20.83 12.00
C GLY A 520 68.42 -19.45 11.86
N LYS A 521 69.72 -19.33 12.21
CA LYS A 521 70.46 -18.06 12.16
C LYS A 521 70.43 -17.43 10.75
N SER A 522 70.66 -18.24 9.72
CA SER A 522 70.61 -17.81 8.30
C SER A 522 69.20 -17.80 7.69
N LYS A 523 68.14 -18.17 8.43
CA LYS A 523 66.74 -18.19 7.95
C LYS A 523 66.47 -19.00 6.68
N THR A 524 67.27 -20.02 6.39
CA THR A 524 67.11 -20.85 5.17
C THR A 524 66.03 -21.92 5.31
N LYS A 525 65.68 -22.33 6.53
CA LYS A 525 64.74 -23.44 6.77
C LYS A 525 63.30 -22.94 6.86
N GLN A 526 62.43 -23.39 5.94
CA GLN A 526 61.06 -22.91 5.74
C GLN A 526 59.97 -23.95 6.06
N TRP A 527 60.23 -24.89 6.96
CA TRP A 527 59.31 -26.01 7.23
C TRP A 527 58.10 -25.64 8.09
N LYS A 528 58.16 -24.52 8.83
CA LYS A 528 57.09 -24.02 9.69
C LYS A 528 56.06 -23.19 8.92
N ARG A 529 54.81 -23.30 9.34
CA ARG A 529 53.64 -22.61 8.78
C ARG A 529 52.86 -21.96 9.91
N MET A 530 52.66 -20.64 9.85
CA MET A 530 51.84 -19.90 10.81
C MET A 530 50.45 -19.67 10.21
N ILE A 531 49.42 -19.99 10.99
CA ILE A 531 48.04 -19.73 10.58
C ILE A 531 47.72 -18.24 10.78
N THR A 532 47.24 -17.59 9.71
CA THR A 532 46.87 -16.16 9.69
C THR A 532 45.39 -15.92 9.94
N LYS A 533 44.58 -16.98 9.83
CA LYS A 533 43.13 -16.95 10.04
C LYS A 533 42.76 -17.16 11.51
N ALA A 534 41.54 -16.78 11.87
CA ALA A 534 40.97 -17.09 13.17
C ALA A 534 40.99 -18.61 13.41
N THR A 535 41.28 -19.01 14.64
CA THR A 535 41.35 -20.41 15.05
C THR A 535 40.58 -20.63 16.33
N PHE A 536 39.93 -21.79 16.45
CA PHE A 536 39.47 -22.33 17.71
C PHE A 536 40.43 -23.41 18.15
N VAL A 537 40.69 -23.42 19.45
CA VAL A 537 41.57 -24.36 20.09
C VAL A 537 40.87 -24.79 21.37
N GLY A 538 40.71 -26.10 21.56
CA GLY A 538 40.00 -26.65 22.72
C GLY A 538 40.64 -26.25 24.04
N GLU A 539 39.87 -26.34 25.12
CA GLU A 539 40.25 -25.85 26.44
C GLU A 539 41.51 -26.53 27.01
N GLY A 540 41.70 -27.82 26.74
CA GLY A 540 42.89 -28.59 27.14
C GLY A 540 44.11 -28.46 26.20
N PHE A 541 44.24 -27.39 25.43
CA PHE A 541 45.34 -27.27 24.47
C PHE A 541 46.66 -26.82 25.11
N THR A 542 47.63 -27.73 25.09
CA THR A 542 49.04 -27.43 25.37
C THR A 542 49.83 -27.31 24.07
N ARG A 543 50.69 -26.30 23.95
CA ARG A 543 51.54 -26.14 22.77
C ARG A 543 52.57 -27.26 22.70
N LYS A 544 52.79 -27.79 21.50
CA LYS A 544 53.89 -28.74 21.25
C LYS A 544 55.24 -28.01 21.37
N PRO A 545 56.31 -28.70 21.78
CA PRO A 545 57.65 -28.11 21.80
C PRO A 545 58.01 -27.49 20.43
N PRO A 546 58.72 -26.35 20.39
CA PRO A 546 58.97 -25.62 19.14
C PRO A 546 59.66 -26.42 18.04
N LYS A 547 60.40 -27.49 18.39
CA LYS A 547 61.06 -28.38 17.43
C LYS A 547 60.06 -29.29 16.68
N TYR A 548 58.93 -29.64 17.30
CA TYR A 548 57.90 -30.52 16.73
C TYR A 548 56.66 -29.75 16.22
N GLU A 549 56.54 -28.46 16.55
CA GLU A 549 55.45 -27.60 16.08
C GLU A 549 55.70 -27.11 14.63
N ARG A 550 55.03 -27.76 13.65
CA ARG A 550 55.02 -27.33 12.25
C ARG A 550 53.99 -26.23 11.98
N PHE A 551 52.74 -26.45 12.43
CA PHE A 551 51.63 -25.51 12.29
C PHE A 551 51.48 -24.68 13.55
N ILE A 552 51.75 -23.38 13.47
CA ILE A 552 51.69 -22.44 14.58
C ILE A 552 50.34 -21.74 14.56
N ARG A 553 49.57 -21.90 15.65
CA ARG A 553 48.32 -21.17 15.90
C ARG A 553 48.58 -20.04 16.90
N PRO A 554 48.76 -18.78 16.48
CA PRO A 554 49.12 -17.70 17.39
C PRO A 554 47.99 -17.39 18.38
N MET A 555 48.32 -17.05 19.63
CA MET A 555 47.33 -16.82 20.69
C MET A 555 46.35 -15.68 20.38
N GLY A 556 46.81 -14.60 19.74
CA GLY A 556 45.96 -13.47 19.37
C GLY A 556 44.87 -13.78 18.34
N LEU A 557 44.96 -14.92 17.65
CA LEU A 557 43.94 -15.38 16.69
C LEU A 557 43.11 -16.56 17.23
N ARG A 558 43.22 -16.88 18.53
CA ARG A 558 42.45 -17.96 19.16
C ARG A 558 41.17 -17.40 19.77
N TYR A 559 40.04 -17.74 19.16
CA TYR A 559 38.72 -17.36 19.67
C TYR A 559 38.15 -18.49 20.52
N LYS A 560 37.55 -18.12 21.67
CA LYS A 560 36.83 -19.07 22.55
C LYS A 560 35.31 -18.90 22.51
N LYS A 561 34.82 -17.73 22.10
CA LYS A 561 33.40 -17.39 22.04
C LYS A 561 33.04 -16.86 20.65
N ALA A 562 31.79 -17.04 20.26
CA ALA A 562 31.23 -16.53 19.02
C ALA A 562 29.94 -15.74 19.29
N HIS A 563 29.71 -14.69 18.51
CA HIS A 563 28.41 -14.03 18.48
C HIS A 563 27.48 -14.79 17.53
N VAL A 564 26.43 -15.38 18.10
CA VAL A 564 25.47 -16.23 17.39
C VAL A 564 24.11 -15.55 17.38
N THR A 565 23.53 -15.39 16.20
CA THR A 565 22.19 -14.82 16.01
C THR A 565 21.17 -15.92 15.81
N HIS A 566 20.05 -15.89 16.56
CA HIS A 566 18.91 -16.76 16.27
C HIS A 566 18.01 -16.10 15.23
N PRO A 567 17.75 -16.71 14.05
CA PRO A 567 17.03 -16.06 12.96
C PRO A 567 15.57 -15.72 13.31
N GLU A 568 14.92 -16.54 14.13
CA GLU A 568 13.50 -16.34 14.50
C GLU A 568 13.33 -15.29 15.60
N LEU A 569 14.24 -15.28 16.60
CA LEU A 569 14.16 -14.36 17.73
C LEU A 569 14.79 -13.00 17.40
N LYS A 570 15.64 -12.94 16.37
CA LYS A 570 16.42 -11.77 15.98
C LYS A 570 17.29 -11.21 17.12
N THR A 571 17.65 -12.06 18.07
CA THR A 571 18.55 -11.76 19.19
C THR A 571 19.92 -12.38 18.97
N THR A 572 20.93 -11.76 19.57
CA THR A 572 22.34 -12.17 19.46
C THR A 572 22.88 -12.58 20.83
N PHE A 573 23.57 -13.71 20.90
CA PHE A 573 24.17 -14.25 22.12
C PHE A 573 25.66 -14.46 21.94
N GLN A 574 26.46 -14.20 22.97
CA GLN A 574 27.91 -14.44 22.96
C GLN A 574 28.21 -15.81 23.58
N LEU A 575 28.07 -16.86 22.77
CA LEU A 575 28.13 -18.24 23.23
C LEU A 575 29.55 -18.81 23.12
N PRO A 576 30.00 -19.66 24.06
CA PRO A 576 31.29 -20.33 23.95
C PRO A 576 31.27 -21.37 22.82
N ILE A 577 32.38 -21.45 22.09
CA ILE A 577 32.59 -22.43 21.02
C ILE A 577 33.03 -23.74 21.69
N LEU A 578 32.38 -24.83 21.34
CA LEU A 578 32.73 -26.18 21.79
C LEU A 578 33.72 -26.85 20.82
N GLY A 579 33.51 -26.66 19.52
CA GLY A 579 34.33 -27.29 18.51
C GLY A 579 34.11 -26.75 17.10
N VAL A 580 35.04 -27.06 16.21
CA VAL A 580 34.87 -26.83 14.76
C VAL A 580 34.48 -28.14 14.13
N LYS A 581 33.28 -28.22 13.57
CA LYS A 581 32.75 -29.47 13.01
C LYS A 581 33.10 -29.66 11.55
N LYS A 582 33.00 -28.58 10.75
CA LYS A 582 33.28 -28.63 9.32
C LYS A 582 33.79 -27.29 8.81
N ASN A 583 34.97 -27.29 8.20
CA ASN A 583 35.42 -26.20 7.35
C ASN A 583 35.14 -26.56 5.87
N PRO A 584 34.51 -25.65 5.08
CA PRO A 584 34.18 -25.93 3.67
C PRO A 584 35.39 -26.02 2.75
N GLN A 585 36.54 -25.46 3.13
CA GLN A 585 37.74 -25.44 2.27
C GLN A 585 38.48 -26.78 2.26
N SER A 586 38.79 -27.29 3.46
CA SER A 586 39.58 -28.50 3.62
C SER A 586 39.31 -29.18 4.98
N PRO A 587 39.32 -30.53 5.04
CA PRO A 587 39.32 -31.26 6.31
C PRO A 587 40.51 -30.89 7.21
N LEU A 588 41.67 -30.57 6.64
CA LEU A 588 42.85 -30.13 7.40
C LEU A 588 42.54 -28.90 8.25
N TYR A 589 41.78 -27.95 7.70
CA TYR A 589 41.37 -26.74 8.39
C TYR A 589 40.41 -27.03 9.54
N THR A 590 39.59 -28.08 9.40
CA THR A 590 38.72 -28.56 10.47
C THR A 590 39.54 -29.09 11.64
N GLN A 591 40.55 -29.93 11.36
CA GLN A 591 41.44 -30.50 12.38
C GLN A 591 42.31 -29.44 13.07
N LEU A 592 42.79 -28.45 12.32
CA LEU A 592 43.55 -27.32 12.88
C LEU A 592 42.66 -26.31 13.62
N GLY A 593 41.33 -26.45 13.53
CA GLY A 593 40.37 -25.54 14.13
C GLY A 593 40.30 -24.17 13.43
N VAL A 594 40.65 -24.08 12.16
CA VAL A 594 40.60 -22.82 11.39
C VAL A 594 39.15 -22.42 11.13
N ILE A 595 38.82 -21.19 11.53
CA ILE A 595 37.51 -20.57 11.33
C ILE A 595 37.60 -19.58 10.17
N THR A 596 36.89 -19.90 9.10
CA THR A 596 36.71 -19.07 7.92
C THR A 596 35.22 -18.84 7.70
N LYS A 597 34.86 -17.96 6.75
CA LYS A 597 33.46 -17.83 6.33
C LYS A 597 32.88 -19.19 5.94
N GLY A 598 31.67 -19.47 6.41
CA GLY A 598 30.92 -20.71 6.20
C GLY A 598 31.42 -21.92 6.98
N THR A 599 32.43 -21.78 7.84
CA THR A 599 32.79 -22.84 8.80
C THR A 599 31.60 -23.13 9.72
N VAL A 600 31.29 -24.40 9.90
CA VAL A 600 30.28 -24.90 10.85
C VAL A 600 30.98 -25.20 12.16
N ILE A 601 30.55 -24.49 13.19
CA ILE A 601 31.04 -24.61 14.56
C ILE A 601 29.92 -25.16 15.45
N GLU A 602 30.32 -25.83 16.50
CA GLU A 602 29.43 -26.25 17.58
C GLU A 602 29.56 -25.23 18.71
N VAL A 603 28.42 -24.71 19.16
CA VAL A 603 28.34 -23.66 20.18
C VAL A 603 27.50 -24.14 21.35
N ASN A 604 27.89 -23.73 22.55
CA ASN A 604 27.11 -24.03 23.74
C ASN A 604 25.84 -23.19 23.76
N VAL A 605 24.67 -23.81 23.86
CA VAL A 605 23.35 -23.15 23.86
C VAL A 605 22.60 -23.30 25.18
N SER A 606 23.30 -23.65 26.28
CA SER A 606 22.70 -23.77 27.61
C SER A 606 21.98 -22.50 28.05
N GLU A 607 22.51 -21.32 27.69
CA GLU A 607 21.90 -20.02 27.99
C GLU A 607 20.55 -19.79 27.28
N LEU A 608 20.26 -20.53 26.20
CA LEU A 608 19.00 -20.41 25.46
C LEU A 608 17.87 -21.26 26.07
N GLY A 609 18.18 -22.16 27.00
CA GLY A 609 17.19 -23.03 27.63
C GLY A 609 16.44 -23.93 26.64
N LEU A 610 17.10 -24.35 25.56
CA LEU A 610 16.47 -25.22 24.56
C LEU A 610 16.28 -26.63 25.13
N VAL A 611 15.07 -27.17 25.03
CA VAL A 611 14.73 -28.52 25.53
C VAL A 611 14.15 -29.33 24.39
N THR A 612 14.53 -30.60 24.31
CA THR A 612 13.95 -31.56 23.37
C THR A 612 12.54 -31.96 23.81
N GLN A 613 11.71 -32.53 22.92
CA GLN A 613 10.39 -33.06 23.29
C GLN A 613 10.45 -34.11 24.42
N SER A 614 11.61 -34.76 24.59
CA SER A 614 11.91 -35.73 25.64
C SER A 614 12.24 -35.11 27.00
N GLY A 615 12.23 -33.78 27.12
CA GLY A 615 12.63 -33.07 28.35
C GLY A 615 14.14 -32.94 28.57
N LYS A 616 14.99 -33.46 27.65
CA LYS A 616 16.45 -33.31 27.75
C LYS A 616 16.90 -31.92 27.32
N VAL A 617 17.71 -31.27 28.14
CA VAL A 617 18.29 -29.95 27.86
C VAL A 617 19.33 -30.07 26.75
N VAL A 618 19.18 -29.23 25.72
CA VAL A 618 20.14 -29.10 24.62
C VAL A 618 21.19 -28.07 25.04
N TRP A 619 22.44 -28.52 25.11
CA TRP A 619 23.57 -27.67 25.45
C TRP A 619 24.52 -27.45 24.27
N GLY A 620 24.38 -28.18 23.16
CA GLY A 620 25.20 -28.01 21.95
C GLY A 620 24.34 -27.84 20.70
N LYS A 621 24.66 -26.85 19.86
CA LYS A 621 24.00 -26.67 18.55
C LYS A 621 25.01 -26.23 17.50
N TYR A 622 24.75 -26.61 16.25
CA TYR A 622 25.56 -26.15 15.13
C TYR A 622 25.18 -24.72 14.72
N ALA A 623 26.20 -23.92 14.49
CA ALA A 623 26.11 -22.57 13.96
C ALA A 623 27.07 -22.42 12.78
N GLN A 624 26.69 -21.58 11.81
CA GLN A 624 27.56 -21.28 10.68
C GLN A 624 28.11 -19.85 10.80
N VAL A 625 29.42 -19.72 10.61
CA VAL A 625 30.10 -18.42 10.61
C VAL A 625 29.78 -17.69 9.30
N THR A 626 29.25 -16.47 9.41
CA THR A 626 28.76 -15.69 8.25
C THR A 626 29.74 -14.64 7.75
N ASN A 627 30.62 -14.15 8.61
CA ASN A 627 31.65 -13.15 8.32
C ASN A 627 33.02 -13.78 8.01
N ASN A 628 34.00 -12.93 7.68
CA ASN A 628 35.42 -13.31 7.64
C ASN A 628 36.06 -12.76 8.91
N PRO A 629 36.32 -13.57 9.96
CA PRO A 629 36.78 -13.08 11.25
C PRO A 629 38.18 -12.45 11.23
N GLU A 630 38.94 -12.64 10.15
CA GLU A 630 40.27 -12.05 9.96
C GLU A 630 40.27 -10.60 9.44
N LYS A 631 39.12 -10.06 9.04
CA LYS A 631 38.93 -8.68 8.57
C LYS A 631 38.12 -7.89 9.58
#